data_AF-A0A7V1WW62-F1
#
_entry.id   AF-A0A7V1WW62-F1
#
_cell.length_a   1.000
_cell.length_b   1.000
_cell.length_c   1.000
_cell.angle_alpha   90.00
_cell.angle_beta   90.00
_cell.angle_gamma   90.00
#
_symmetry.space_group_name_H-M   'P 1'
#
loop_
_entity.id
_entity.type
_entity.pdbx_description
1 polymer ?
#
loop_
_entity_poly.entity_id
_entity_poly.type
_entity_poly.pdbx_seq_one_letter_code
_entity_poly.pdbx_strand_id
1 'polypeptide(L)'
;MRNNVPQRMISDNEDAARKALGLNERLGLISLIDEGMRMKSAESPIVADLFNNLWDLVNKTVSGSRINRLKPEDSKNGFRVIEVNAETGENLGRLNMVYLRKPVPCYYLVYVEVGAPFRRKGLGTQILKHFKKFLIRRSAVGILDNIIPEEDPTYDIYLKQSWRPAESIIGNSALADRHSYMIFTPPGLEGKDLKGPVLKLLHHLRRKQTFIDMRDNQIMVQRTIEEFKGLHSALMTYFGDELKKGESTPLMRFMFTRFITKFIAFRRRIESLIGYTGGDSLEQITLTSEVARMQAQSYAPYDLGNGPNLVDGDMKLWNCLPETLKRHPARFIEGLPNYGRPSFTTWLEEQRNACNHVLTIGNLMDLGFDPTRLKEIDVDGQPCIFERIQAKQLPDLKKKETLLTEMDGKMRGRRIQNTSFNVNLPLLTIRDRGNAYVLRRKIAGIHWEEAMEQIQGSPRLRALDASLKLHRMIAGTVKEARRAVSEELKVAEEVLNDLLACFVSWDIKTNQPRIMVDFTDSYLASIWMA
;
A
#
# COMPACT_ATOMS: atom_id res chain seq x y z
N MET A 1 11.65 -46.21 25.64
CA MET A 1 11.97 -44.93 26.32
C MET A 1 11.51 -43.79 25.42
N ARG A 2 10.41 -43.13 25.78
CA ARG A 2 9.85 -41.97 25.08
C ARG A 2 10.41 -40.72 25.75
N ASN A 3 11.25 -39.96 25.05
CA ASN A 3 11.67 -38.65 25.51
C ASN A 3 10.78 -37.59 24.86
N ASN A 4 9.97 -36.96 25.71
CA ASN A 4 9.19 -35.77 25.43
C ASN A 4 10.13 -34.58 25.16
N VAL A 5 9.97 -33.94 24.01
CA VAL A 5 10.51 -32.60 23.76
C VAL A 5 9.44 -31.57 24.19
N PRO A 6 9.78 -30.46 24.87
CA PRO A 6 8.79 -29.56 25.44
C PRO A 6 8.10 -28.71 24.37
N GLN A 7 6.78 -28.82 24.25
CA GLN A 7 5.89 -28.00 23.41
C GLN A 7 5.76 -26.52 23.84
N ARG A 8 6.75 -25.96 24.54
CA ARG A 8 6.63 -24.64 25.20
C ARG A 8 7.36 -23.48 24.52
N MET A 9 7.94 -23.67 23.33
CA MET A 9 8.69 -22.59 22.63
C MET A 9 7.99 -21.99 21.39
N ILE A 10 6.78 -22.44 21.04
CA ILE A 10 6.09 -21.95 19.83
C ILE A 10 5.06 -20.84 20.14
N SER A 11 4.60 -20.69 21.40
CA SER A 11 3.59 -19.70 21.76
C SER A 11 4.11 -18.29 22.04
N ASP A 12 5.40 -18.11 22.27
CA ASP A 12 5.95 -16.82 22.72
C ASP A 12 6.37 -15.89 21.57
N ASN A 13 6.31 -16.37 20.32
CA ASN A 13 6.74 -15.60 19.14
C ASN A 13 5.65 -14.70 18.53
N GLU A 14 4.37 -14.85 18.91
CA GLU A 14 3.30 -13.98 18.39
C GLU A 14 3.19 -12.64 19.14
N ASP A 15 3.66 -12.56 20.39
CA ASP A 15 3.61 -11.32 21.20
C ASP A 15 4.82 -10.39 20.97
N ALA A 16 5.90 -10.89 20.36
CA ALA A 16 7.07 -10.08 19.98
C ALA A 16 6.82 -9.18 18.75
N ALA A 17 5.78 -9.45 17.95
CA ALA A 17 5.50 -8.78 16.69
C ALA A 17 4.94 -7.33 16.81
N ARG A 18 5.00 -6.69 17.99
CA ARG A 18 4.36 -5.38 18.24
C ARG A 18 5.24 -4.31 18.89
N LYS A 19 6.52 -4.58 19.17
CA LYS A 19 7.49 -3.52 19.52
C LYS A 19 8.25 -3.11 18.25
N ALA A 20 8.38 -1.79 18.02
CA ALA A 20 9.27 -1.28 17.00
C ALA A 20 10.69 -1.75 17.35
N LEU A 21 11.36 -2.39 16.40
CA LEU A 21 12.68 -2.98 16.62
C LEU A 21 13.70 -1.87 16.92
N GLY A 22 14.39 -2.00 18.04
CA GLY A 22 15.52 -1.13 18.39
C GLY A 22 16.71 -1.33 17.45
N LEU A 23 17.67 -0.40 17.45
CA LEU A 23 18.86 -0.48 16.61
C LEU A 23 19.61 -1.81 16.77
N ASN A 24 19.82 -2.25 18.01
CA ASN A 24 20.53 -3.51 18.30
C ASN A 24 19.78 -4.75 17.80
N GLU A 25 18.45 -4.74 17.86
CA GLU A 25 17.62 -5.84 17.34
C GLU A 25 17.68 -5.87 15.81
N ARG A 26 17.64 -4.70 15.15
CA ARG A 26 17.83 -4.60 13.69
C ARG A 26 19.21 -5.09 13.25
N LEU A 27 20.27 -4.70 13.97
CA LEU A 27 21.63 -5.18 13.71
C LEU A 27 21.74 -6.70 13.90
N GLY A 28 21.15 -7.24 14.97
CA GLY A 28 21.10 -8.69 15.20
C GLY A 28 20.39 -9.44 14.07
N LEU A 29 19.25 -8.92 13.58
CA LEU A 29 18.55 -9.50 12.44
C LEU A 29 19.37 -9.43 11.14
N ILE A 30 20.05 -8.32 10.87
CA ILE A 30 20.92 -8.20 9.69
C ILE A 30 22.06 -9.23 9.77
N SER A 31 22.66 -9.42 10.95
CA SER A 31 23.70 -10.42 11.17
C SER A 31 23.19 -11.85 10.93
N LEU A 32 22.03 -12.20 11.50
CA LEU A 32 21.41 -13.52 11.30
C LEU A 32 21.06 -13.79 9.83
N ILE A 33 20.62 -12.75 9.12
CA ILE A 33 20.37 -12.81 7.69
C ILE A 33 21.68 -13.08 6.92
N ASP A 34 22.75 -12.34 7.20
CA ASP A 34 24.05 -12.54 6.53
C ASP A 34 24.58 -13.96 6.76
N GLU A 35 24.62 -14.39 8.03
CA GLU A 35 25.05 -15.74 8.42
C GLU A 35 24.20 -16.82 7.75
N GLY A 36 22.88 -16.69 7.81
CA GLY A 36 21.93 -17.60 7.19
C GLY A 36 22.11 -17.72 5.68
N MET A 37 22.31 -16.59 5.00
CA MET A 37 22.55 -16.54 3.56
C MET A 37 23.90 -17.14 3.18
N ARG A 38 24.96 -16.93 3.97
CA ARG A 38 26.27 -17.56 3.76
C ARG A 38 26.21 -19.08 3.98
N MET A 39 25.44 -19.52 4.98
CA MET A 39 25.28 -20.94 5.32
C MET A 39 24.23 -21.68 4.46
N LYS A 40 23.52 -20.99 3.55
CA LYS A 40 22.41 -21.53 2.76
C LYS A 40 21.35 -22.23 3.62
N SER A 41 21.14 -21.78 4.85
CA SER A 41 20.20 -22.41 5.77
C SER A 41 18.76 -22.14 5.32
N ALA A 42 17.92 -23.18 5.33
CA ALA A 42 16.49 -23.05 5.08
C ALA A 42 15.74 -22.42 6.27
N GLU A 43 16.34 -22.43 7.45
CA GLU A 43 15.75 -21.98 8.72
C GLU A 43 16.13 -20.54 9.09
N SER A 44 17.03 -19.90 8.33
CA SER A 44 17.40 -18.51 8.61
C SER A 44 16.28 -17.55 8.24
N PRO A 45 16.05 -16.48 9.02
CA PRO A 45 15.10 -15.44 8.66
C PRO A 45 15.45 -14.90 7.27
N ILE A 46 14.46 -14.84 6.39
CA ILE A 46 14.65 -14.38 5.02
C ILE A 46 14.78 -12.86 5.08
N VAL A 47 15.55 -12.24 4.18
CA VAL A 47 15.61 -10.77 4.05
C VAL A 47 14.21 -10.13 3.94
N ALA A 48 13.23 -10.88 3.46
CA ALA A 48 11.81 -10.50 3.51
C ALA A 48 11.38 -10.06 4.92
N ASP A 49 11.80 -10.79 5.96
CA ASP A 49 11.39 -10.59 7.36
C ASP A 49 11.86 -9.25 7.93
N LEU A 50 13.10 -8.82 7.64
CA LEU A 50 13.59 -7.50 8.06
C LEU A 50 12.75 -6.36 7.49
N PHE A 51 12.31 -6.49 6.23
CA PHE A 51 11.51 -5.48 5.55
C PHE A 51 10.00 -5.78 5.56
N ASN A 52 9.55 -6.81 6.27
CA ASN A 52 8.13 -7.19 6.35
C ASN A 52 7.38 -6.22 7.25
N ASN A 53 7.91 -5.97 8.46
CA ASN A 53 7.36 -5.00 9.41
C ASN A 53 7.24 -3.60 8.80
N LEU A 54 8.26 -3.18 8.03
CA LEU A 54 8.25 -1.91 7.31
C LEU A 54 7.18 -1.89 6.22
N TRP A 55 6.98 -3.00 5.49
CA TRP A 55 5.99 -3.06 4.44
C TRP A 55 4.55 -3.06 4.96
N ASP A 56 4.31 -3.75 6.07
CA ASP A 56 3.01 -3.74 6.73
C ASP A 56 2.68 -2.36 7.28
N LEU A 57 3.70 -1.64 7.78
CA LEU A 57 3.56 -0.25 8.19
C LEU A 57 3.26 0.66 6.98
N VAL A 58 4.01 0.54 5.89
CA VAL A 58 3.74 1.26 4.63
C VAL A 58 2.31 1.02 4.15
N ASN A 59 1.86 -0.24 4.11
CA ASN A 59 0.50 -0.57 3.69
C ASN A 59 -0.54 0.07 4.62
N LYS A 60 -0.34 0.05 5.95
CA LYS A 60 -1.23 0.72 6.92
C LYS A 60 -1.28 2.24 6.73
N THR A 61 -0.14 2.87 6.49
CA THR A 61 -0.05 4.32 6.21
C THR A 61 -0.78 4.69 4.93
N VAL A 62 -0.61 3.89 3.87
CA VAL A 62 -1.15 4.17 2.54
C VAL A 62 -2.64 3.84 2.44
N SER A 63 -3.11 2.79 3.12
CA SER A 63 -4.53 2.42 3.16
C SER A 63 -5.39 3.36 4.00
N GLY A 64 -4.84 4.49 4.47
CA GLY A 64 -5.58 5.49 5.24
C GLY A 64 -6.31 4.82 6.40
N SER A 65 -5.60 4.00 7.17
CA SER A 65 -6.25 3.22 8.21
C SER A 65 -6.79 4.15 9.29
N ARG A 66 -8.12 4.11 9.46
CA ARG A 66 -8.98 4.77 10.46
C ARG A 66 -8.59 4.51 11.93
N ILE A 67 -7.36 4.06 12.21
CA ILE A 67 -6.90 3.65 13.55
C ILE A 67 -5.38 3.82 13.68
N ASN A 68 -4.88 4.88 14.35
CA ASN A 68 -4.09 4.75 15.60
C ASN A 68 -3.34 5.99 16.12
N ARG A 69 -3.50 6.16 17.43
CA ARG A 69 -2.52 6.54 18.49
C ARG A 69 -1.87 7.91 18.38
N LEU A 70 -2.39 8.87 19.14
CA LEU A 70 -1.84 10.21 19.36
C LEU A 70 -1.09 10.25 20.71
N LYS A 71 0.00 11.01 20.75
CA LYS A 71 0.64 11.44 21.99
C LYS A 71 0.03 12.78 22.47
N PRO A 72 0.05 13.07 23.79
CA PRO A 72 -0.79 14.12 24.40
C PRO A 72 -0.37 15.58 24.12
N GLU A 73 0.83 15.81 23.59
CA GLU A 73 1.52 17.09 23.81
C GLU A 73 1.18 18.21 22.81
N ASP A 74 0.37 17.95 21.77
CA ASP A 74 0.02 18.96 20.76
C ASP A 74 -1.50 19.21 20.62
N SER A 75 -2.12 19.79 21.65
CA SER A 75 -3.52 20.23 21.58
C SER A 75 -3.66 21.69 21.11
N LYS A 76 -3.69 21.88 19.79
CA LYS A 76 -4.30 23.06 19.15
C LYS A 76 -5.51 22.60 18.32
N ASN A 77 -6.62 23.38 18.35
CA ASN A 77 -7.84 23.24 17.51
C ASN A 77 -8.98 22.30 17.97
N GLY A 78 -9.13 22.03 19.27
CA GLY A 78 -10.36 21.41 19.81
C GLY A 78 -10.42 19.87 19.82
N PHE A 79 -9.30 19.22 19.49
CA PHE A 79 -9.03 17.82 19.84
C PHE A 79 -8.77 17.72 21.35
N ARG A 80 -9.37 16.72 22.00
CA ARG A 80 -9.15 16.40 23.42
C ARG A 80 -8.74 14.95 23.55
N VAL A 81 -7.81 14.70 24.47
CA VAL A 81 -7.37 13.36 24.84
C VAL A 81 -7.72 13.13 26.30
N ILE A 82 -8.35 11.99 26.62
CA ILE A 82 -8.55 11.54 28.00
C ILE A 82 -7.73 10.27 28.19
N GLU A 83 -6.84 10.27 29.18
CA GLU A 83 -6.10 9.08 29.57
C GLU A 83 -6.92 8.22 30.54
N VAL A 84 -6.83 6.90 30.34
CA VAL A 84 -7.45 5.88 31.20
C VAL A 84 -6.31 5.18 31.92
N ASN A 85 -6.17 5.42 33.22
CA ASN A 85 -5.12 4.84 34.04
C ASN A 85 -5.71 3.80 35.00
N ALA A 86 -4.90 2.78 35.34
CA ALA A 86 -5.18 1.82 36.40
C ALA A 86 -5.05 2.49 37.77
N GLU A 87 -5.64 1.88 38.81
CA GLU A 87 -5.45 2.32 40.19
C GLU A 87 -3.97 2.27 40.63
N THR A 88 -3.15 1.46 39.95
CA THR A 88 -1.69 1.36 40.11
C THR A 88 -0.91 2.49 39.43
N GLY A 89 -1.60 3.39 38.69
CA GLY A 89 -0.98 4.49 37.94
C GLY A 89 -0.55 4.15 36.51
N GLU A 90 -0.64 2.89 36.08
CA GLU A 90 -0.30 2.48 34.71
C GLU A 90 -1.35 2.97 33.69
N ASN A 91 -0.92 3.49 32.54
CA ASN A 91 -1.83 3.90 31.47
C ASN A 91 -2.40 2.68 30.72
N LEU A 92 -3.70 2.45 30.89
CA LEU A 92 -4.46 1.36 30.28
C LEU A 92 -4.90 1.69 28.84
N GLY A 93 -5.09 2.98 28.53
CA GLY A 93 -5.53 3.44 27.23
C GLY A 93 -5.80 4.94 27.12
N ARG A 94 -6.11 5.42 25.91
CA ARG A 94 -6.43 6.83 25.63
C ARG A 94 -7.66 6.98 24.74
N LEU A 95 -8.49 7.97 25.03
CA LEU A 95 -9.67 8.34 24.25
C LEU A 95 -9.39 9.60 23.45
N ASN A 96 -9.44 9.51 22.13
CA ASN A 96 -9.21 10.64 21.23
C ASN A 96 -10.54 11.17 20.71
N MET A 97 -10.85 12.45 21.00
CA MET A 97 -12.16 13.01 20.71
C MET A 97 -12.10 14.42 20.14
N VAL A 98 -13.09 14.75 19.31
CA VAL A 98 -13.34 16.10 18.81
C VAL A 98 -14.54 16.68 19.54
N TYR A 99 -14.37 17.88 20.11
CA TYR A 99 -15.48 18.59 20.74
C TYR A 99 -16.17 19.56 19.77
N LEU A 100 -17.49 19.45 19.67
CA LEU A 100 -18.35 20.35 18.91
C LEU A 100 -19.31 21.06 19.87
N ARG A 101 -19.26 22.40 19.89
CA ARG A 101 -20.08 23.21 20.80
C ARG A 101 -21.51 23.47 20.30
N LYS A 102 -21.72 23.52 18.98
CA LYS A 102 -23.00 23.84 18.33
C LYS A 102 -23.39 22.72 17.37
N PRO A 103 -24.69 22.47 17.13
CA PRO A 103 -25.87 23.11 17.76
C PRO A 103 -26.18 22.63 19.18
N VAL A 104 -25.68 21.46 19.58
CA VAL A 104 -25.68 20.97 20.96
C VAL A 104 -24.27 20.50 21.31
N PRO A 105 -23.85 20.56 22.59
CA PRO A 105 -22.55 20.04 23.00
C PRO A 105 -22.41 18.58 22.61
N CYS A 106 -21.37 18.27 21.85
CA CYS A 106 -21.13 16.94 21.34
C CYS A 106 -19.64 16.59 21.43
N TYR A 107 -19.36 15.36 21.85
CA TYR A 107 -18.05 14.75 21.76
C TYR A 107 -18.11 13.61 20.75
N TYR A 108 -17.39 13.77 19.66
CA TYR A 108 -17.17 12.70 18.69
C TYR A 108 -15.92 11.93 19.07
N LEU A 109 -16.09 10.65 19.37
CA LEU A 109 -15.00 9.73 19.67
C LEU A 109 -14.41 9.23 18.36
N VAL A 110 -13.21 9.70 18.03
CA VAL A 110 -12.53 9.37 16.77
C VAL A 110 -11.96 7.97 16.86
N TYR A 111 -11.23 7.65 17.95
CA TYR A 111 -10.79 6.29 18.23
C TYR A 111 -10.37 6.11 19.70
N VAL A 112 -10.25 4.84 20.09
CA VAL A 112 -9.80 4.39 21.41
C VAL A 112 -8.45 3.69 21.27
N GLU A 113 -7.47 4.15 22.02
CA GLU A 113 -6.19 3.47 22.20
C GLU A 113 -6.25 2.58 23.45
N VAL A 114 -5.86 1.31 23.30
CA VAL A 114 -5.66 0.39 24.43
C VAL A 114 -4.27 -0.21 24.32
N GLY A 115 -3.53 -0.22 25.43
CA GLY A 115 -2.21 -0.84 25.51
C GLY A 115 -2.26 -2.32 25.10
N ALA A 116 -1.25 -2.80 24.37
CA ALA A 116 -1.22 -4.17 23.85
C ALA A 116 -1.44 -5.27 24.94
N PRO A 117 -0.85 -5.18 26.15
CA PRO A 117 -1.06 -6.16 27.23
C PRO A 117 -2.48 -6.23 27.80
N PHE A 118 -3.32 -5.25 27.42
CA PHE A 118 -4.63 -5.01 27.98
C PHE A 118 -5.77 -5.26 26.95
N ARG A 119 -5.43 -5.71 25.74
CA ARG A 119 -6.41 -6.11 24.72
C ARG A 119 -7.09 -7.44 25.12
N ARG A 120 -8.32 -7.67 24.63
CA ARG A 120 -9.14 -8.88 24.88
C ARG A 120 -9.52 -9.16 26.34
N LYS A 121 -9.24 -8.24 27.27
CA LYS A 121 -9.59 -8.33 28.71
C LYS A 121 -10.89 -7.58 29.08
N GLY A 122 -11.81 -7.39 28.14
CA GLY A 122 -13.09 -6.68 28.39
C GLY A 122 -12.98 -5.15 28.58
N LEU A 123 -11.79 -4.57 28.39
CA LEU A 123 -11.52 -3.14 28.60
C LEU A 123 -12.29 -2.22 27.64
N GLY A 124 -12.61 -2.66 26.42
CA GLY A 124 -13.45 -1.88 25.50
C GLY A 124 -14.81 -1.51 26.11
N THR A 125 -15.44 -2.47 26.79
CA THR A 125 -16.72 -2.25 27.51
C THR A 125 -16.54 -1.29 28.68
N GLN A 126 -15.45 -1.39 29.43
CA GLN A 126 -15.17 -0.49 30.55
C GLN A 126 -14.93 0.94 30.05
N ILE A 127 -14.16 1.11 28.97
CA ILE A 127 -13.88 2.40 28.36
C ILE A 127 -15.18 3.06 27.86
N LEU A 128 -16.05 2.30 27.18
CA LEU A 128 -17.36 2.81 26.76
C LEU A 128 -18.24 3.24 27.95
N LYS A 129 -18.22 2.49 29.06
CA LYS A 129 -18.92 2.87 30.29
C LYS A 129 -18.34 4.16 30.90
N HIS A 130 -17.02 4.32 30.93
CA HIS A 130 -16.38 5.54 31.41
C HIS A 130 -16.70 6.74 30.52
N PHE A 131 -16.64 6.56 29.19
CA PHE A 131 -16.99 7.60 28.25
C PHE A 131 -18.47 8.00 28.36
N LYS A 132 -19.38 7.03 28.53
CA LYS A 132 -20.81 7.29 28.82
C LYS A 132 -20.99 8.12 30.09
N LYS A 133 -20.33 7.74 31.20
CA LYS A 133 -20.36 8.54 32.44
C LYS A 133 -19.84 9.97 32.22
N PHE A 134 -18.78 10.14 31.42
CA PHE A 134 -18.26 11.45 31.05
C PHE A 134 -19.28 12.28 30.26
N LEU A 135 -19.93 11.70 29.25
CA LEU A 135 -20.97 12.36 28.44
C LEU A 135 -22.17 12.78 29.29
N ILE A 136 -22.60 11.94 30.23
CA ILE A 136 -23.67 12.25 31.19
C ILE A 136 -23.28 13.45 32.07
N ARG A 137 -22.08 13.42 32.67
CA ARG A 137 -21.56 14.53 33.49
C ARG A 137 -21.46 15.85 32.72
N ARG A 138 -21.14 15.79 31.43
CA ARG A 138 -21.02 16.96 30.56
C ARG A 138 -22.34 17.36 29.89
N SER A 139 -23.42 16.61 30.11
CA SER A 139 -24.70 16.75 29.42
C SER A 139 -24.53 16.95 27.90
N ALA A 140 -23.69 16.10 27.29
CA ALA A 140 -23.29 16.21 25.90
C ALA A 140 -23.62 14.93 25.12
N VAL A 141 -23.98 15.10 23.85
CA VAL A 141 -24.23 13.99 22.92
C VAL A 141 -22.90 13.31 22.57
N GLY A 142 -22.87 11.98 22.59
CA GLY A 142 -21.75 11.19 22.10
C GLY A 142 -21.99 10.75 20.66
N ILE A 143 -20.97 10.82 19.80
CA ILE A 143 -20.99 10.22 18.47
C ILE A 143 -19.73 9.35 18.33
N LEU A 144 -19.83 8.20 17.67
CA LEU A 144 -18.70 7.35 17.26
C LEU A 144 -19.02 6.64 15.95
N ASP A 145 -18.01 6.13 15.25
CA ASP A 145 -18.21 5.22 14.10
C ASP A 145 -18.21 3.76 14.55
N ASN A 146 -19.19 2.99 14.09
CA ASN A 146 -19.11 1.53 14.16
C ASN A 146 -18.19 1.03 13.04
N ILE A 147 -16.93 0.78 13.40
CA ILE A 147 -15.89 0.25 12.51
C ILE A 147 -15.72 -1.26 12.63
N ILE A 148 -16.55 -1.92 13.45
CA ILE A 148 -16.47 -3.36 13.68
C ILE A 148 -17.18 -4.06 12.51
N PRO A 149 -16.55 -5.03 11.82
CA PRO A 149 -17.22 -5.82 10.78
C PRO A 149 -18.43 -6.57 11.32
N GLU A 150 -19.46 -6.77 10.49
CA GLU A 150 -20.70 -7.45 10.90
C GLU A 150 -20.47 -8.90 11.33
N GLU A 151 -19.41 -9.52 10.81
CA GLU A 151 -19.01 -10.90 11.11
C GLU A 151 -18.24 -11.03 12.43
N ASP A 152 -17.84 -9.92 13.06
CA ASP A 152 -17.09 -9.94 14.32
C ASP A 152 -18.03 -10.20 15.51
N PRO A 153 -17.72 -11.14 16.43
CA PRO A 153 -18.54 -11.45 17.60
C PRO A 153 -18.83 -10.26 18.54
N THR A 154 -18.07 -9.16 18.40
CA THR A 154 -18.21 -7.94 19.17
C THR A 154 -18.96 -6.82 18.45
N TYR A 155 -19.49 -7.07 17.24
CA TYR A 155 -20.25 -6.09 16.45
C TYR A 155 -21.32 -5.34 17.26
N ASP A 156 -22.09 -6.08 18.06
CA ASP A 156 -23.20 -5.51 18.87
C ASP A 156 -22.75 -4.79 20.15
N ILE A 157 -21.45 -4.61 20.39
CA ILE A 157 -20.95 -4.03 21.66
C ILE A 157 -21.53 -2.65 21.93
N TYR A 158 -21.69 -1.82 20.89
CA TYR A 158 -22.24 -0.47 21.00
C TYR A 158 -23.74 -0.51 21.34
N LEU A 159 -24.51 -1.36 20.67
CA LEU A 159 -25.93 -1.57 20.93
C LEU A 159 -26.17 -2.04 22.38
N LYS A 160 -25.37 -3.02 22.84
CA LYS A 160 -25.38 -3.53 24.23
C LYS A 160 -25.05 -2.46 25.28
N GLN A 161 -24.44 -1.34 24.88
CA GLN A 161 -24.13 -0.20 25.76
C GLN A 161 -25.08 1.00 25.59
N SER A 162 -26.23 0.79 24.95
CA SER A 162 -27.27 1.80 24.67
C SER A 162 -26.85 2.88 23.66
N TRP A 163 -25.84 2.62 22.83
CA TRP A 163 -25.61 3.43 21.63
C TRP A 163 -26.62 3.03 20.57
N ARG A 164 -27.13 4.00 19.82
CA ARG A 164 -28.13 3.75 18.76
C ARG A 164 -27.59 4.21 17.42
N PRO A 165 -27.93 3.53 16.32
CA PRO A 165 -27.60 4.02 14.98
C PRO A 165 -28.17 5.44 14.78
N ALA A 166 -27.43 6.31 14.11
CA ALA A 166 -27.84 7.68 13.86
C ALA A 166 -29.17 7.75 13.10
N GLU A 167 -29.42 6.77 12.24
CA GLU A 167 -30.63 6.56 11.44
C GLU A 167 -31.88 6.46 12.32
N SER A 168 -31.74 5.93 13.54
CA SER A 168 -32.83 5.84 14.51
C SER A 168 -33.33 7.22 14.99
N ILE A 169 -32.53 8.27 14.82
CA ILE A 169 -32.84 9.65 15.23
C ILE A 169 -33.18 10.51 14.02
N ILE A 170 -32.44 10.39 12.91
CA ILE A 170 -32.60 11.25 11.73
C ILE A 170 -33.50 10.65 10.63
N GLY A 171 -33.79 9.35 10.68
CA GLY A 171 -34.45 8.59 9.60
C GLY A 171 -33.48 8.20 8.48
N ASN A 172 -33.96 7.45 7.48
CA ASN A 172 -33.19 7.10 6.28
C ASN A 172 -32.90 8.36 5.44
N SER A 173 -31.82 9.06 5.78
CA SER A 173 -31.31 10.20 5.00
C SER A 173 -30.03 9.77 4.29
N ALA A 174 -29.81 10.26 3.07
CA ALA A 174 -28.64 9.98 2.22
C ALA A 174 -27.26 10.34 2.85
N LEU A 175 -27.24 10.84 4.09
CA LEU A 175 -26.03 11.12 4.87
C LEU A 175 -25.53 9.90 5.67
N ALA A 176 -26.38 8.87 5.83
CA ALA A 176 -26.06 7.62 6.51
C ALA A 176 -25.25 6.62 5.64
N ASP A 177 -25.27 6.77 4.32
CA ASP A 177 -24.82 5.74 3.36
C ASP A 177 -23.29 5.50 3.29
N ARG A 178 -22.46 6.15 4.12
CA ARG A 178 -21.00 5.94 4.10
C ARG A 178 -20.35 5.69 5.47
N HIS A 179 -21.05 5.94 6.57
CA HIS A 179 -20.52 5.87 7.92
C HIS A 179 -21.58 5.35 8.88
N SER A 180 -21.32 4.21 9.53
CA SER A 180 -22.21 3.60 10.54
C SER A 180 -22.13 4.36 11.86
N TYR A 181 -22.59 5.61 11.88
CA TYR A 181 -22.52 6.46 13.07
C TYR A 181 -23.42 5.92 14.18
N MET A 182 -22.86 5.82 15.37
CA MET A 182 -23.57 5.47 16.60
C MET A 182 -23.65 6.69 17.51
N ILE A 183 -24.84 6.92 18.06
CA ILE A 183 -25.16 8.08 18.89
C ILE A 183 -25.51 7.62 20.28
N PHE A 184 -24.94 8.30 21.27
CA PHE A 184 -25.34 8.21 22.66
C PHE A 184 -26.00 9.52 23.11
N THR A 185 -27.26 9.42 23.54
CA THR A 185 -28.00 10.53 24.14
C THR A 185 -27.96 10.40 25.66
N PRO A 186 -27.40 11.39 26.40
CA PRO A 186 -27.43 11.36 27.86
C PRO A 186 -28.86 11.56 28.39
N PRO A 187 -29.20 11.03 29.58
CA PRO A 187 -30.57 11.10 30.14
C PRO A 187 -31.15 12.51 30.21
N GLY A 188 -30.35 13.54 30.50
CA GLY A 188 -30.80 14.94 30.53
C GLY A 188 -31.19 15.54 29.16
N LEU A 189 -30.98 14.78 28.08
CA LEU A 189 -31.40 15.12 26.71
C LEU A 189 -32.41 14.11 26.14
N GLU A 190 -32.81 13.09 26.90
CA GLU A 190 -33.86 12.15 26.50
C GLU A 190 -35.21 12.87 26.38
N GLY A 191 -35.98 12.57 25.33
CA GLY A 191 -37.28 13.19 25.05
C GLY A 191 -37.24 14.55 24.34
N LYS A 192 -36.06 15.15 24.11
CA LYS A 192 -35.91 16.36 23.28
C LYS A 192 -35.86 16.00 21.79
N ASP A 193 -36.37 16.89 20.93
CA ASP A 193 -36.18 16.75 19.49
C ASP A 193 -34.72 17.01 19.11
N LEU A 194 -33.99 15.92 18.88
CA LEU A 194 -32.58 15.92 18.50
C LEU A 194 -32.37 15.73 17.00
N LYS A 195 -33.44 15.58 16.20
CA LYS A 195 -33.34 15.28 14.76
C LYS A 195 -32.56 16.35 14.01
N GLY A 196 -32.99 17.61 14.12
CA GLY A 196 -32.32 18.76 13.50
C GLY A 196 -30.90 19.02 14.04
N PRO A 197 -30.69 19.03 15.37
CA PRO A 197 -29.37 19.19 15.96
C PRO A 197 -28.35 18.11 15.56
N VAL A 198 -28.74 16.83 15.57
CA VAL A 198 -27.88 15.71 15.17
C VAL A 198 -27.53 15.78 13.69
N LEU A 199 -28.50 16.05 12.81
CA LEU A 199 -28.25 16.22 11.38
C LEU A 199 -27.19 17.30 11.12
N LYS A 200 -27.32 18.45 11.79
CA LYS A 200 -26.32 19.53 11.74
C LYS A 200 -24.97 19.09 12.29
N LEU A 201 -24.91 18.35 13.40
CA LEU A 201 -23.65 17.82 13.93
C LEU A 201 -22.94 16.91 12.92
N LEU A 202 -23.67 15.96 12.31
CA LEU A 202 -23.13 15.07 11.29
C LEU A 202 -22.61 15.84 10.07
N HIS A 203 -23.30 16.90 9.63
CA HIS A 203 -22.78 17.80 8.59
C HIS A 203 -21.50 18.55 9.01
N HIS A 204 -21.35 18.92 10.28
CA HIS A 204 -20.13 19.56 10.77
C HIS A 204 -18.98 18.55 10.89
N LEU A 205 -19.28 17.32 11.34
CA LEU A 205 -18.31 16.23 11.37
C LEU A 205 -17.84 15.89 9.97
N ARG A 206 -18.74 15.74 8.99
CA ARG A 206 -18.38 15.52 7.59
C ARG A 206 -17.46 16.60 7.03
N ARG A 207 -17.68 17.87 7.39
CA ARG A 207 -16.78 18.98 7.00
C ARG A 207 -15.43 18.95 7.72
N LYS A 208 -15.38 18.44 8.95
CA LYS A 208 -14.14 18.27 9.72
C LYS A 208 -13.43 16.95 9.44
N GLN A 209 -14.09 15.97 8.81
CA GLN A 209 -13.56 14.64 8.52
C GLN A 209 -12.28 14.74 7.70
N THR A 210 -12.28 15.59 6.66
CA THR A 210 -11.09 15.87 5.87
C THR A 210 -9.93 16.33 6.76
N PHE A 211 -10.15 17.26 7.70
CA PHE A 211 -9.09 17.71 8.61
C PHE A 211 -8.60 16.62 9.58
N ILE A 212 -9.50 15.72 10.02
CA ILE A 212 -9.17 14.58 10.88
C ILE A 212 -8.31 13.57 10.10
N ASP A 213 -8.76 13.20 8.89
CA ASP A 213 -8.06 12.27 8.00
C ASP A 213 -6.67 12.82 7.60
N MET A 214 -6.56 14.13 7.32
CA MET A 214 -5.28 14.79 7.01
C MET A 214 -4.27 14.69 8.16
N ARG A 215 -4.72 14.86 9.42
CA ARG A 215 -3.84 14.79 10.59
C ARG A 215 -3.39 13.35 10.88
N ASP A 216 -4.30 12.39 10.76
CA ASP A 216 -3.98 10.98 10.93
C ASP A 216 -2.98 10.51 9.86
N ASN A 217 -3.17 10.93 8.60
CA ASN A 217 -2.22 10.70 7.51
C ASN A 217 -0.84 11.29 7.84
N GLN A 218 -0.76 12.53 8.32
CA GLN A 218 0.51 13.19 8.64
C GLN A 218 1.33 12.41 9.70
N ILE A 219 0.69 11.95 10.76
CA ILE A 219 1.37 11.20 11.84
C ILE A 219 1.82 9.82 11.36
N MET A 220 0.98 9.13 10.59
CA MET A 220 1.34 7.84 10.02
C MET A 220 2.54 7.96 9.09
N VAL A 221 2.58 9.01 8.26
CA VAL A 221 3.72 9.27 7.39
C VAL A 221 4.99 9.55 8.18
N GLN A 222 4.95 10.41 9.20
CA GLN A 222 6.11 10.71 10.05
C GLN A 222 6.69 9.45 10.70
N ARG A 223 5.85 8.58 11.27
CA ARG A 223 6.28 7.30 11.86
C ARG A 223 6.95 6.39 10.84
N THR A 224 6.37 6.27 9.66
CA THR A 224 6.94 5.43 8.61
C THR A 224 8.28 5.98 8.14
N ILE A 225 8.43 7.31 8.04
CA ILE A 225 9.72 7.96 7.77
C ILE A 225 10.73 7.66 8.89
N GLU A 226 10.34 7.72 10.16
CA GLU A 226 11.22 7.36 11.29
C GLU A 226 11.70 5.90 11.21
N GLU A 227 10.83 4.96 10.81
CA GLU A 227 11.21 3.57 10.59
C GLU A 227 12.18 3.42 9.41
N PHE A 228 11.98 4.13 8.30
CA PHE A 228 12.94 4.18 7.20
C PHE A 228 14.28 4.75 7.67
N LYS A 229 14.31 5.84 8.43
CA LYS A 229 15.54 6.41 9.00
C LYS A 229 16.26 5.43 9.93
N GLY A 230 15.50 4.75 10.79
CA GLY A 230 16.04 3.76 11.71
C GLY A 230 16.66 2.56 11.00
N LEU A 231 16.03 2.10 9.91
CA LEU A 231 16.58 1.02 9.09
C LEU A 231 17.79 1.48 8.27
N HIS A 232 17.75 2.68 7.70
CA HIS A 232 18.89 3.27 7.01
C HIS A 232 20.11 3.37 7.93
N SER A 233 19.90 3.87 9.16
CA SER A 233 20.97 3.94 10.17
C SER A 233 21.52 2.56 10.51
N ALA A 234 20.68 1.53 10.64
CA ALA A 234 21.15 0.16 10.89
C ALA A 234 22.00 -0.39 9.73
N LEU A 235 21.60 -0.15 8.48
CA LEU A 235 22.38 -0.55 7.31
C LEU A 235 23.73 0.19 7.24
N MET A 236 23.74 1.50 7.48
CA MET A 236 24.96 2.31 7.49
C MET A 236 25.92 1.90 8.60
N THR A 237 25.40 1.52 9.77
CA THR A 237 26.21 1.02 10.89
C THR A 237 26.78 -0.37 10.59
N TYR A 238 25.94 -1.29 10.08
CA TYR A 238 26.36 -2.66 9.82
C TYR A 238 27.44 -2.75 8.73
N PHE A 239 27.26 -2.03 7.61
CA PHE A 239 28.21 -2.01 6.50
C PHE A 239 29.24 -0.87 6.59
N GLY A 240 29.38 -0.25 7.75
CA GLY A 240 30.16 0.98 7.91
C GLY A 240 31.64 0.83 7.54
N ASP A 241 32.23 -0.32 7.81
CA ASP A 241 33.64 -0.59 7.50
C ASP A 241 33.84 -0.90 6.01
N GLU A 242 32.93 -1.64 5.38
CA GLU A 242 32.95 -1.89 3.94
C GLU A 242 32.75 -0.59 3.15
N LEU A 243 31.83 0.27 3.58
CA LEU A 243 31.57 1.57 2.97
C LEU A 243 32.81 2.48 3.04
N LYS A 244 33.51 2.52 4.19
CA LYS A 244 34.76 3.29 4.34
C LYS A 244 35.87 2.79 3.43
N LYS A 245 35.92 1.48 3.17
CA LYS A 245 36.90 0.85 2.26
C LYS A 245 36.51 0.98 0.78
N GLY A 246 35.32 1.49 0.48
CA GLY A 246 34.79 1.55 -0.89
C GLY A 246 34.44 0.17 -1.45
N GLU A 247 34.25 -0.83 -0.60
CA GLU A 247 33.87 -2.18 -1.01
C GLU A 247 32.36 -2.23 -1.30
N SER A 248 31.96 -3.03 -2.30
CA SER A 248 30.55 -3.20 -2.68
C SER A 248 30.16 -4.68 -2.67
N THR A 249 29.91 -5.23 -1.49
CA THR A 249 29.54 -6.65 -1.36
C THR A 249 28.15 -6.93 -1.96
N PRO A 250 27.89 -8.14 -2.51
CA PRO A 250 26.59 -8.48 -3.08
C PRO A 250 25.42 -8.39 -2.09
N LEU A 251 25.66 -8.68 -0.80
CA LEU A 251 24.63 -8.53 0.23
C LEU A 251 24.33 -7.05 0.49
N MET A 252 25.35 -6.21 0.62
CA MET A 252 25.18 -4.77 0.80
C MET A 252 24.37 -4.16 -0.36
N ARG A 253 24.74 -4.46 -1.62
CA ARG A 253 23.98 -4.04 -2.80
C ARG A 253 22.52 -4.44 -2.73
N PHE A 254 22.26 -5.70 -2.38
CA PHE A 254 20.90 -6.21 -2.26
C PHE A 254 20.09 -5.49 -1.18
N MET A 255 20.66 -5.30 0.01
CA MET A 255 19.97 -4.66 1.15
C MET A 255 19.63 -3.20 0.87
N PHE A 256 20.58 -2.41 0.36
CA PHE A 256 20.32 -1.02 0.00
C PHE A 256 19.36 -0.89 -1.20
N THR A 257 19.43 -1.79 -2.18
CA THR A 257 18.46 -1.80 -3.29
C THR A 257 17.04 -2.09 -2.79
N ARG A 258 16.87 -3.06 -1.88
CA ARG A 258 15.57 -3.35 -1.26
C ARG A 258 15.06 -2.19 -0.41
N PHE A 259 15.93 -1.53 0.34
CA PHE A 259 15.60 -0.34 1.10
C PHE A 259 15.05 0.77 0.19
N ILE A 260 15.80 1.12 -0.87
CA ILE A 260 15.44 2.22 -1.77
C ILE A 260 14.20 1.93 -2.59
N THR A 261 14.06 0.72 -3.15
CA THR A 261 12.85 0.35 -3.90
C THR A 261 11.59 0.40 -3.02
N LYS A 262 11.69 0.04 -1.73
CA LYS A 262 10.58 0.19 -0.77
C LYS A 262 10.32 1.64 -0.41
N PHE A 263 11.37 2.44 -0.22
CA PHE A 263 11.26 3.86 0.09
C PHE A 263 10.59 4.62 -1.05
N ILE A 264 11.01 4.38 -2.29
CA ILE A 264 10.39 4.93 -3.50
C ILE A 264 8.91 4.54 -3.60
N ALA A 265 8.59 3.26 -3.37
CA ALA A 265 7.20 2.80 -3.39
C ALA A 265 6.35 3.49 -2.31
N PHE A 266 6.92 3.75 -1.14
CA PHE A 266 6.27 4.54 -0.10
C PHE A 266 6.05 5.99 -0.53
N ARG A 267 7.08 6.67 -1.07
CA ARG A 267 6.98 8.06 -1.57
C ARG A 267 5.81 8.23 -2.54
N ARG A 268 5.77 7.40 -3.58
CA ARG A 268 4.70 7.44 -4.60
C ARG A 268 3.30 7.23 -4.02
N ARG A 269 3.19 6.36 -3.00
CA ARG A 269 1.90 6.02 -2.41
C ARG A 269 1.39 7.05 -1.41
N ILE A 270 2.25 7.91 -0.86
CA ILE A 270 1.81 8.99 0.05
C ILE A 270 1.45 10.28 -0.69
N GLU A 271 1.87 10.44 -1.94
CA GLU A 271 1.44 11.55 -2.82
C GLU A 271 -0.07 11.55 -3.07
N SER A 272 -0.72 10.40 -2.99
CA SER A 272 -2.18 10.27 -3.11
C SER A 272 -2.93 10.49 -1.79
N LEU A 273 -2.25 10.70 -0.66
CA LEU A 273 -2.90 10.91 0.64
C LEU A 273 -3.42 12.34 0.77
N ILE A 274 -4.70 12.47 1.14
CA ILE A 274 -5.38 13.76 1.32
C ILE A 274 -4.67 14.56 2.42
N GLY A 275 -4.26 15.79 2.07
CA GLY A 275 -3.63 16.80 2.93
C GLY A 275 -2.23 16.51 3.41
N TYR A 276 -1.55 15.55 2.79
CA TYR A 276 -0.11 15.48 2.84
C TYR A 276 0.47 16.11 1.58
N THR A 277 0.92 17.37 1.66
CA THR A 277 1.63 18.07 0.57
C THR A 277 3.14 18.04 0.74
N GLY A 278 3.67 17.13 1.56
CA GLY A 278 5.03 17.20 2.09
C GLY A 278 6.07 16.49 1.24
N GLY A 279 6.60 17.16 0.21
CA GLY A 279 7.88 16.79 -0.41
C GLY A 279 9.04 16.91 0.58
N ASP A 280 9.05 17.96 1.39
CA ASP A 280 10.18 18.34 2.27
C ASP A 280 10.54 17.32 3.37
N SER A 281 9.58 16.49 3.82
CA SER A 281 9.86 15.47 4.85
C SER A 281 10.48 14.19 4.26
N LEU A 282 10.26 13.94 2.96
CA LEU A 282 10.84 12.80 2.23
C LEU A 282 12.25 13.09 1.73
N GLU A 283 12.59 14.37 1.52
CA GLU A 283 13.94 14.84 1.17
C GLU A 283 14.98 14.59 2.29
N GLN A 284 14.55 14.18 3.48
CA GLN A 284 15.41 13.96 4.65
C GLN A 284 16.19 12.63 4.61
N ILE A 285 15.85 11.70 3.71
CA ILE A 285 16.63 10.48 3.49
C ILE A 285 17.48 10.70 2.24
N THR A 286 18.63 11.36 2.45
CA THR A 286 19.65 11.55 1.42
C THR A 286 20.62 10.38 1.42
N LEU A 287 20.89 9.83 0.24
CA LEU A 287 21.94 8.83 0.07
C LEU A 287 23.32 9.47 0.20
N THR A 288 24.25 8.80 0.86
CA THR A 288 25.66 9.19 0.77
C THR A 288 26.19 8.91 -0.65
N SER A 289 27.29 9.57 -1.04
CA SER A 289 27.86 9.41 -2.38
C SER A 289 28.26 7.96 -2.68
N GLU A 290 28.72 7.23 -1.66
CA GLU A 290 29.13 5.84 -1.74
C GLU A 290 27.93 4.93 -2.03
N VAL A 291 26.83 5.11 -1.30
CA VAL A 291 25.60 4.33 -1.51
C VAL A 291 24.97 4.68 -2.86
N ALA A 292 24.95 5.96 -3.25
CA ALA A 292 24.38 6.40 -4.52
C ALA A 292 25.08 5.82 -5.75
N ARG A 293 26.40 5.61 -5.70
CA ARG A 293 27.20 5.02 -6.79
C ARG A 293 27.15 3.49 -6.85
N MET A 294 26.62 2.86 -5.80
CA MET A 294 26.54 1.41 -5.72
C MET A 294 25.62 0.83 -6.79
N GLN A 295 26.03 -0.24 -7.45
CA GLN A 295 25.19 -0.95 -8.43
C GLN A 295 23.95 -1.55 -7.74
N ALA A 296 22.77 -1.36 -8.35
CA ALA A 296 21.54 -1.95 -7.87
C ALA A 296 21.54 -3.48 -8.06
N GLN A 297 21.01 -4.20 -7.06
CA GLN A 297 20.86 -5.65 -7.10
C GLN A 297 19.52 -6.07 -6.50
N SER A 298 18.61 -6.57 -7.33
CA SER A 298 17.20 -6.77 -6.96
C SER A 298 16.84 -8.19 -6.49
N TYR A 299 17.82 -9.10 -6.52
CA TYR A 299 17.68 -10.50 -6.12
C TYR A 299 18.75 -10.88 -5.10
N ALA A 300 18.41 -11.87 -4.25
CA ALA A 300 19.31 -12.35 -3.22
C ALA A 300 20.63 -12.87 -3.83
N PRO A 301 21.82 -12.49 -3.30
CA PRO A 301 23.10 -12.90 -3.87
C PRO A 301 23.32 -14.42 -3.83
N TYR A 302 22.86 -15.07 -2.77
CA TYR A 302 23.02 -16.51 -2.51
C TYR A 302 21.70 -17.26 -2.74
N ASP A 303 21.79 -18.53 -3.12
CA ASP A 303 20.61 -19.38 -3.29
C ASP A 303 19.98 -19.66 -1.93
N LEU A 304 18.69 -19.32 -1.81
CA LEU A 304 17.88 -19.75 -0.67
C LEU A 304 17.57 -21.25 -0.84
N GLY A 305 17.50 -22.01 0.25
CA GLY A 305 17.42 -23.49 0.25
C GLY A 305 16.28 -24.15 -0.54
N ASN A 306 15.41 -23.38 -1.20
CA ASN A 306 14.24 -23.85 -1.93
C ASN A 306 14.40 -23.91 -3.47
N GLY A 307 15.55 -23.47 -4.02
CA GLY A 307 15.83 -23.49 -5.45
C GLY A 307 14.80 -22.74 -6.33
N PRO A 308 15.02 -22.69 -7.65
CA PRO A 308 14.03 -22.17 -8.58
C PRO A 308 12.90 -23.18 -8.78
N ASN A 309 11.66 -22.75 -8.59
CA ASN A 309 10.48 -23.59 -8.79
C ASN A 309 9.48 -22.92 -9.74
N LEU A 310 9.00 -23.67 -10.72
CA LEU A 310 7.79 -23.31 -11.45
C LEU A 310 6.63 -23.36 -10.46
N VAL A 311 5.92 -22.25 -10.30
CA VAL A 311 4.77 -22.14 -9.39
C VAL A 311 3.50 -22.49 -10.12
N ASP A 312 3.33 -21.93 -11.33
CA ASP A 312 2.14 -22.11 -12.16
C ASP A 312 2.38 -21.65 -13.61
N GLY A 313 1.54 -22.11 -14.53
CA GLY A 313 1.46 -21.63 -15.92
C GLY A 313 1.50 -22.73 -16.98
N ASP A 314 1.49 -22.31 -18.24
CA ASP A 314 1.45 -23.23 -19.38
C ASP A 314 2.76 -24.03 -19.51
N MET A 315 2.67 -25.35 -19.35
CA MET A 315 3.81 -26.26 -19.46
C MET A 315 4.42 -26.30 -20.87
N LYS A 316 3.64 -26.02 -21.93
CA LYS A 316 4.18 -25.91 -23.29
C LYS A 316 5.10 -24.70 -23.38
N LEU A 317 4.64 -23.55 -22.88
CA LEU A 317 5.42 -22.34 -22.81
C LEU A 317 6.67 -22.52 -21.94
N TRP A 318 6.54 -23.16 -20.78
CA TRP A 318 7.67 -23.50 -19.92
C TRP A 318 8.74 -24.28 -20.68
N ASN A 319 8.34 -25.31 -21.44
CA ASN A 319 9.27 -26.14 -22.17
C ASN A 319 10.01 -25.38 -23.28
N CYS A 320 9.38 -24.39 -23.91
CA CYS A 320 10.02 -23.52 -24.91
C CYS A 320 11.06 -22.55 -24.31
N LEU A 321 11.04 -22.28 -23.00
CA LEU A 321 11.99 -21.33 -22.40
C LEU A 321 13.43 -21.86 -22.42
N PRO A 322 14.45 -20.97 -22.50
CA PRO A 322 15.85 -21.37 -22.46
C PRO A 322 16.21 -22.18 -21.20
N GLU A 323 17.03 -23.22 -21.34
CA GLU A 323 17.48 -24.05 -20.22
C GLU A 323 18.24 -23.25 -19.15
N THR A 324 18.96 -22.21 -19.55
CA THR A 324 19.64 -21.28 -18.64
C THR A 324 18.65 -20.52 -17.76
N LEU A 325 17.50 -20.12 -18.30
CA LEU A 325 16.41 -19.48 -17.56
C LEU A 325 15.81 -20.47 -16.56
N LYS A 326 15.53 -21.72 -16.97
CA LYS A 326 14.95 -22.74 -16.08
C LYS A 326 15.86 -23.05 -14.89
N ARG A 327 17.18 -23.14 -15.11
CA ARG A 327 18.17 -23.44 -14.07
C ARG A 327 18.48 -22.25 -13.16
N HIS A 328 18.51 -21.04 -13.70
CA HIS A 328 18.86 -19.82 -12.96
C HIS A 328 17.95 -18.63 -13.31
N PRO A 329 16.64 -18.68 -12.97
CA PRO A 329 15.66 -17.69 -13.40
C PRO A 329 16.04 -16.27 -13.00
N ALA A 330 16.39 -16.02 -11.73
CA ALA A 330 16.71 -14.68 -11.27
C ALA A 330 17.91 -14.08 -12.01
N ARG A 331 19.00 -14.85 -12.18
CA ARG A 331 20.19 -14.35 -12.87
C ARG A 331 19.93 -14.09 -14.34
N PHE A 332 19.18 -14.97 -15.00
CA PHE A 332 18.83 -14.83 -16.41
C PHE A 332 17.93 -13.61 -16.63
N ILE A 333 16.81 -13.55 -15.89
CA ILE A 333 15.78 -12.51 -16.07
C ILE A 333 16.34 -11.12 -15.72
N GLU A 334 17.15 -11.00 -14.67
CA GLU A 334 17.73 -9.71 -14.28
C GLU A 334 18.77 -9.18 -15.27
N GLY A 335 19.35 -10.07 -16.09
CA GLY A 335 20.22 -9.72 -17.20
C GLY A 335 19.49 -9.29 -18.48
N LEU A 336 18.17 -9.45 -18.55
CA LEU A 336 17.38 -9.00 -19.70
C LEU A 336 17.29 -7.47 -19.76
N PRO A 337 16.97 -6.89 -20.94
CA PRO A 337 16.67 -5.47 -21.08
C PRO A 337 15.51 -5.04 -20.16
N ASN A 338 15.63 -3.84 -19.58
CA ASN A 338 14.53 -3.24 -18.83
C ASN A 338 13.39 -2.84 -19.77
N TYR A 339 12.15 -2.87 -19.27
CA TYR A 339 10.98 -2.41 -20.01
C TYR A 339 11.13 -0.94 -20.41
N GLY A 340 11.07 -0.69 -21.73
CA GLY A 340 11.36 0.61 -22.33
C GLY A 340 10.23 1.63 -22.21
N ARG A 341 9.64 1.79 -21.03
CA ARG A 341 8.54 2.75 -20.79
C ARG A 341 8.99 4.21 -21.00
N PRO A 342 8.07 5.13 -21.35
CA PRO A 342 8.40 6.51 -21.68
C PRO A 342 9.21 7.27 -20.63
N SER A 343 8.87 7.14 -19.34
CA SER A 343 9.62 7.85 -18.28
C SER A 343 11.06 7.34 -18.15
N PHE A 344 11.30 6.05 -18.41
CA PHE A 344 12.65 5.47 -18.35
C PHE A 344 13.50 5.84 -19.57
N THR A 345 12.89 5.78 -20.76
CA THR A 345 13.57 6.13 -22.03
C THR A 345 13.97 7.60 -22.08
N THR A 346 13.06 8.50 -21.68
CA THR A 346 13.35 9.94 -21.57
C THR A 346 14.53 10.20 -20.62
N TRP A 347 14.53 9.57 -19.45
CA TRP A 347 15.62 9.72 -18.48
C TRP A 347 16.97 9.19 -19.02
N LEU A 348 16.97 8.06 -19.74
CA LEU A 348 18.19 7.54 -20.37
C LEU A 348 18.77 8.51 -21.41
N GLU A 349 17.90 9.11 -22.23
CA GLU A 349 18.28 10.11 -23.24
C GLU A 349 18.90 11.36 -22.59
N GLU A 350 18.27 11.88 -21.53
CA GLU A 350 18.77 13.04 -20.77
C GLU A 350 20.15 12.79 -20.15
N GLN A 351 20.37 11.57 -19.64
CA GLN A 351 21.65 11.16 -19.06
C GLN A 351 22.70 10.74 -20.10
N ARG A 352 22.35 10.76 -21.40
CA ARG A 352 23.17 10.22 -22.51
C ARG A 352 23.61 8.78 -22.29
N ASN A 353 22.80 8.01 -21.58
CA ASN A 353 23.09 6.64 -21.21
C ASN A 353 22.45 5.66 -22.22
N ALA A 354 23.15 4.56 -22.49
CA ALA A 354 22.60 3.49 -23.32
C ALA A 354 21.50 2.70 -22.59
N CYS A 355 20.60 2.05 -23.33
CA CYS A 355 19.52 1.20 -22.75
C CYS A 355 20.01 0.06 -21.85
N ASN A 356 21.28 -0.33 -21.96
CA ASN A 356 21.93 -1.36 -21.13
C ASN A 356 22.74 -0.77 -19.97
N HIS A 357 22.49 0.49 -19.60
CA HIS A 357 23.19 1.13 -18.49
C HIS A 357 23.00 0.35 -17.18
N VAL A 358 24.11 0.11 -16.48
CA VAL A 358 24.10 -0.52 -15.17
C VAL A 358 23.56 0.48 -14.16
N LEU A 359 22.31 0.28 -13.74
CA LEU A 359 21.65 1.18 -12.82
C LEU A 359 22.28 1.14 -11.43
N THR A 360 22.54 2.31 -10.87
CA THR A 360 22.95 2.49 -9.49
C THR A 360 21.75 2.72 -8.58
N ILE A 361 21.97 2.62 -7.27
CA ILE A 361 20.96 2.93 -6.26
C ILE A 361 20.55 4.40 -6.33
N GLY A 362 21.48 5.31 -6.65
CA GLY A 362 21.19 6.72 -6.92
C GLY A 362 20.24 6.88 -8.10
N ASN A 363 20.45 6.15 -9.20
CA ASN A 363 19.56 6.23 -10.36
C ASN A 363 18.12 5.82 -10.03
N LEU A 364 17.92 4.84 -9.14
CA LEU A 364 16.57 4.46 -8.70
C LEU A 364 15.88 5.61 -7.97
N MET A 365 16.61 6.33 -7.12
CA MET A 365 16.11 7.50 -6.41
C MET A 365 15.74 8.64 -7.36
N ASP A 366 16.59 8.92 -8.34
CA ASP A 366 16.36 9.97 -9.36
C ASP A 366 15.15 9.66 -10.23
N LEU A 367 15.01 8.40 -10.65
CA LEU A 367 13.86 7.94 -11.45
C LEU A 367 12.55 7.98 -10.66
N GLY A 368 12.59 7.85 -9.34
CA GLY A 368 11.39 7.74 -8.51
C GLY A 368 10.59 6.45 -8.73
N PHE A 369 11.17 5.43 -9.38
CA PHE A 369 10.59 4.08 -9.51
C PHE A 369 11.69 3.03 -9.74
N ASP A 370 11.31 1.75 -9.68
CA ASP A 370 12.21 0.62 -9.97
C ASP A 370 12.08 0.15 -11.43
N PRO A 371 12.94 0.60 -12.37
CA PRO A 371 12.94 0.14 -13.76
C PRO A 371 13.33 -1.33 -13.91
N THR A 372 14.01 -1.93 -12.93
CA THR A 372 14.45 -3.33 -13.01
C THR A 372 13.32 -4.32 -12.74
N ARG A 373 12.16 -3.84 -12.28
CA ARG A 373 10.98 -4.66 -11.97
C ARG A 373 10.38 -5.34 -13.20
N LEU A 374 10.47 -4.69 -14.37
CA LEU A 374 9.90 -5.19 -15.62
C LEU A 374 11.02 -5.45 -16.62
N LYS A 375 11.07 -6.67 -17.16
CA LYS A 375 12.12 -7.13 -18.07
C LYS A 375 11.50 -7.63 -19.37
N GLU A 376 12.08 -7.25 -20.51
CA GLU A 376 11.58 -7.65 -21.82
C GLU A 376 12.23 -8.94 -22.32
N ILE A 377 11.44 -9.82 -22.92
CA ILE A 377 11.90 -11.04 -23.56
C ILE A 377 11.03 -11.33 -24.78
N ASP A 378 11.63 -11.88 -25.82
CA ASP A 378 10.90 -12.48 -26.94
C ASP A 378 10.81 -14.00 -26.73
N VAL A 379 9.60 -14.54 -26.79
CA VAL A 379 9.37 -15.99 -26.70
C VAL A 379 8.64 -16.41 -27.96
N ASP A 380 9.31 -17.18 -28.82
CA ASP A 380 8.80 -17.67 -30.10
C ASP A 380 8.21 -16.55 -31.01
N GLY A 381 8.87 -15.39 -31.08
CA GLY A 381 8.43 -14.24 -31.87
C GLY A 381 7.29 -13.44 -31.23
N GLN A 382 6.92 -13.76 -29.98
CA GLN A 382 5.92 -13.03 -29.21
C GLN A 382 6.59 -12.15 -28.15
N PRO A 383 6.37 -10.82 -28.18
CA PRO A 383 6.94 -9.93 -27.19
C PRO A 383 6.27 -10.14 -25.83
N CYS A 384 7.06 -10.50 -24.84
CA CYS A 384 6.64 -10.76 -23.47
C CYS A 384 7.40 -9.88 -22.48
N ILE A 385 6.86 -9.80 -21.27
CA ILE A 385 7.52 -9.14 -20.14
C ILE A 385 7.53 -10.07 -18.93
N PHE A 386 8.63 -10.07 -18.19
CA PHE A 386 8.66 -10.58 -16.82
C PHE A 386 8.41 -9.44 -15.84
N GLU A 387 7.41 -9.61 -14.99
CA GLU A 387 7.18 -8.77 -13.82
C GLU A 387 7.77 -9.44 -12.57
N ARG A 388 8.69 -8.76 -11.90
CA ARG A 388 9.18 -9.17 -10.59
C ARG A 388 8.20 -8.73 -9.49
N ILE A 389 7.78 -9.68 -8.67
CA ILE A 389 7.07 -9.46 -7.42
C ILE A 389 7.80 -10.16 -6.27
N GLN A 390 7.46 -9.84 -5.02
CA GLN A 390 7.99 -10.58 -3.88
C GLN A 390 7.29 -11.93 -3.78
N ALA A 391 8.00 -13.00 -3.41
CA ALA A 391 7.42 -14.34 -3.33
C ALA A 391 6.21 -14.41 -2.37
N LYS A 392 6.17 -13.58 -1.32
CA LYS A 392 5.03 -13.48 -0.40
C LYS A 392 3.75 -12.92 -1.03
N GLN A 393 3.84 -12.27 -2.19
CA GLN A 393 2.69 -11.73 -2.93
C GLN A 393 2.05 -12.76 -3.88
N LEU A 394 2.58 -14.00 -3.93
CA LEU A 394 2.00 -15.09 -4.72
C LEU A 394 0.51 -15.36 -4.38
N PRO A 395 0.06 -15.33 -3.11
CA PRO A 395 -1.36 -15.49 -2.80
C PRO A 395 -2.24 -14.37 -3.36
N ASP A 396 -1.75 -13.13 -3.34
CA ASP A 396 -2.49 -11.99 -3.91
C ASP A 396 -2.50 -12.05 -5.45
N LEU A 397 -1.40 -12.51 -6.06
CA LEU A 397 -1.36 -12.80 -7.50
C LEU A 397 -2.40 -13.87 -7.87
N LYS A 398 -2.60 -14.90 -7.04
CA LYS A 398 -3.61 -15.93 -7.27
C LYS A 398 -5.03 -15.39 -7.20
N LYS A 399 -5.35 -14.55 -6.20
CA LYS A 399 -6.65 -13.86 -6.13
C LYS A 399 -6.88 -12.99 -7.38
N LYS A 400 -5.84 -12.27 -7.79
CA LYS A 400 -5.85 -11.41 -8.97
C LYS A 400 -6.09 -12.22 -10.25
N GLU A 401 -5.40 -13.33 -10.43
CA GLU A 401 -5.56 -14.23 -11.57
C GLU A 401 -6.99 -14.77 -11.70
N THR A 402 -7.61 -15.18 -10.57
CA THR A 402 -9.02 -15.60 -10.55
C THR A 402 -9.94 -14.48 -11.04
N LEU A 403 -9.78 -13.25 -10.53
CA LEU A 403 -10.57 -12.09 -10.95
C LEU A 403 -10.36 -11.75 -12.43
N LEU A 404 -9.11 -11.76 -12.90
CA LEU A 404 -8.80 -11.51 -14.31
C LEU A 404 -9.42 -12.56 -15.23
N THR A 405 -9.41 -13.84 -14.82
CA THR A 405 -9.99 -14.93 -15.61
C THR A 405 -11.50 -14.82 -15.70
N GLU A 406 -12.16 -14.51 -14.58
CA GLU A 406 -13.61 -14.29 -14.57
C GLU A 406 -14.00 -13.07 -15.42
N MET A 407 -13.21 -12.00 -15.30
CA MET A 407 -13.39 -10.78 -16.09
C MET A 407 -13.21 -11.03 -17.58
N ASP A 408 -12.18 -11.76 -17.99
CA ASP A 408 -11.96 -12.12 -19.40
C ASP A 408 -13.12 -12.96 -19.92
N GLY A 409 -13.69 -13.87 -19.11
CA GLY A 409 -14.87 -14.65 -19.48
C GLY A 409 -16.13 -13.81 -19.71
N LYS A 410 -16.40 -12.81 -18.84
CA LYS A 410 -17.64 -12.01 -18.87
C LYS A 410 -17.57 -10.76 -19.76
N MET A 411 -16.38 -10.17 -19.89
CA MET A 411 -16.17 -8.88 -20.55
C MET A 411 -15.51 -9.01 -21.93
N ARG A 412 -15.25 -10.23 -22.43
CA ARG A 412 -14.58 -10.44 -23.72
C ARG A 412 -15.28 -9.70 -24.85
N GLY A 413 -14.53 -8.89 -25.59
CA GLY A 413 -15.04 -8.16 -26.75
C GLY A 413 -15.96 -6.97 -26.41
N ARG A 414 -16.19 -6.67 -25.12
CA ARG A 414 -16.91 -5.45 -24.74
C ARG A 414 -16.12 -4.20 -25.09
N ARG A 415 -16.86 -3.13 -25.34
CA ARG A 415 -16.33 -1.78 -25.48
C ARG A 415 -16.85 -0.90 -24.36
N ILE A 416 -15.99 -0.03 -23.84
CA ILE A 416 -16.30 0.91 -22.76
C ILE A 416 -16.07 2.30 -23.34
N GLN A 417 -17.13 3.08 -23.55
CA GLN A 417 -17.05 4.37 -24.26
C GLN A 417 -16.30 4.22 -25.60
N ASN A 418 -16.74 3.27 -26.43
CA ASN A 418 -16.11 2.88 -27.71
C ASN A 418 -14.68 2.32 -27.64
N THR A 419 -14.02 2.37 -26.47
CA THR A 419 -12.68 1.82 -26.23
C THR A 419 -12.74 0.31 -26.06
N SER A 420 -11.88 -0.44 -26.76
CA SER A 420 -11.80 -1.90 -26.61
C SER A 420 -11.31 -2.29 -25.22
N PHE A 421 -12.08 -3.13 -24.52
CA PHE A 421 -11.69 -3.67 -23.21
C PHE A 421 -10.94 -4.99 -23.37
N ASN A 422 -9.79 -5.09 -22.71
CA ASN A 422 -8.93 -6.28 -22.78
C ASN A 422 -8.41 -6.67 -21.39
N VAL A 423 -8.07 -7.95 -21.23
CA VAL A 423 -7.47 -8.48 -20.01
C VAL A 423 -6.10 -9.06 -20.34
N ASN A 424 -5.09 -8.75 -19.52
CA ASN A 424 -3.74 -9.29 -19.68
C ASN A 424 -3.43 -10.29 -18.55
N LEU A 425 -3.62 -11.58 -18.82
CA LEU A 425 -3.43 -12.65 -17.84
C LEU A 425 -1.94 -12.99 -17.62
N PRO A 426 -1.56 -13.44 -16.42
CA PRO A 426 -0.32 -14.17 -16.20
C PRO A 426 -0.24 -15.41 -17.12
N LEU A 427 0.92 -15.65 -17.73
CA LEU A 427 1.18 -16.83 -18.57
C LEU A 427 1.95 -17.91 -17.81
N LEU A 428 2.89 -17.48 -16.96
CA LEU A 428 3.80 -18.33 -16.22
C LEU A 428 4.28 -17.60 -14.96
N THR A 429 4.46 -18.31 -13.87
CA THR A 429 5.02 -17.79 -12.62
C THR A 429 6.16 -18.67 -12.14
N ILE A 430 7.34 -18.08 -11.99
CA ILE A 430 8.56 -18.77 -11.53
C ILE A 430 8.99 -18.14 -10.20
N ARG A 431 9.25 -18.95 -9.18
CA ARG A 431 9.79 -18.47 -7.91
C ARG A 431 11.29 -18.76 -7.86
N ASP A 432 12.08 -17.72 -7.57
CA ASP A 432 13.53 -17.87 -7.37
C ASP A 432 14.09 -16.74 -6.51
N ARG A 433 15.08 -17.06 -5.66
CA ARG A 433 15.84 -16.09 -4.83
C ARG A 433 15.00 -15.03 -4.10
N GLY A 434 13.89 -15.47 -3.51
CA GLY A 434 12.99 -14.63 -2.69
C GLY A 434 12.02 -13.77 -3.52
N ASN A 435 12.08 -13.85 -4.85
CA ASN A 435 11.16 -13.20 -5.77
C ASN A 435 10.25 -14.24 -6.45
N ALA A 436 9.17 -13.75 -7.04
CA ALA A 436 8.48 -14.44 -8.10
C ALA A 436 8.53 -13.58 -9.38
N TYR A 437 8.69 -14.24 -10.52
CA TYR A 437 8.77 -13.65 -11.85
C TYR A 437 7.55 -14.11 -12.63
N VAL A 438 6.69 -13.16 -12.99
CA VAL A 438 5.43 -13.41 -13.67
C VAL A 438 5.59 -13.03 -15.14
N LEU A 439 5.52 -14.02 -16.02
CA LEU A 439 5.54 -13.80 -17.47
C LEU A 439 4.15 -13.33 -17.93
N ARG A 440 4.11 -12.25 -18.70
CA ARG A 440 2.90 -11.70 -19.32
C ARG A 440 3.18 -11.32 -20.76
N ARG A 441 2.11 -11.18 -21.56
CA ARG A 441 2.25 -10.58 -22.88
C ARG A 441 2.61 -9.10 -22.73
N LYS A 442 3.52 -8.61 -23.58
CA LYS A 442 3.79 -7.18 -23.68
C LYS A 442 2.57 -6.53 -24.35
N ILE A 443 1.94 -5.59 -23.66
CA ILE A 443 0.80 -4.85 -24.19
C ILE A 443 1.24 -3.54 -24.83
N ALA A 444 0.48 -3.07 -25.83
CA ALA A 444 0.70 -1.78 -26.49
C ALA A 444 0.09 -0.63 -25.68
N GLY A 445 0.53 -0.49 -24.43
CA GLY A 445 0.02 0.51 -23.51
C GLY A 445 0.95 0.79 -22.34
N ILE A 446 0.67 1.87 -21.61
CA ILE A 446 1.37 2.25 -20.39
C ILE A 446 0.37 2.38 -19.24
N HIS A 447 0.88 2.37 -18.00
CA HIS A 447 0.03 2.57 -16.83
C HIS A 447 -0.66 3.93 -16.92
N TRP A 448 -1.95 4.00 -16.55
CA TRP A 448 -2.72 5.23 -16.73
C TRP A 448 -2.15 6.43 -15.96
N GLU A 449 -1.55 6.22 -14.79
CA GLU A 449 -0.85 7.28 -14.02
C GLU A 449 0.38 7.80 -14.78
N GLU A 450 1.17 6.90 -15.38
CA GLU A 450 2.33 7.29 -16.21
C GLU A 450 1.84 8.06 -17.45
N ALA A 451 0.70 7.69 -18.03
CA ALA A 451 0.10 8.48 -19.11
C ALA A 451 -0.26 9.91 -18.66
N MET A 452 -0.78 10.09 -17.44
CA MET A 452 -1.06 11.44 -16.90
C MET A 452 0.24 12.22 -16.69
N GLU A 453 1.26 11.61 -16.09
CA GLU A 453 2.58 12.23 -15.90
C GLU A 453 3.20 12.66 -17.23
N GLN A 454 3.13 11.81 -18.27
CA GLN A 454 3.66 12.10 -19.60
C GLN A 454 2.94 13.27 -20.27
N ILE A 455 1.61 13.34 -20.14
CA ILE A 455 0.83 14.46 -20.70
C ILE A 455 1.19 15.77 -20.01
N GLN A 456 1.42 15.77 -18.69
CA GLN A 456 1.81 16.97 -17.95
C GLN A 456 3.26 17.39 -18.22
N GLY A 457 4.18 16.42 -18.31
CA GLY A 457 5.60 16.67 -18.48
C GLY A 457 6.00 17.13 -19.88
N SER A 458 5.41 16.56 -20.93
CA SER A 458 5.81 16.83 -22.32
C SER A 458 5.10 18.06 -22.91
N PRO A 459 5.82 19.09 -23.40
CA PRO A 459 5.20 20.25 -24.06
C PRO A 459 4.30 19.86 -25.25
N ARG A 460 4.72 18.87 -26.04
CA ARG A 460 3.95 18.37 -27.19
C ARG A 460 2.64 17.72 -26.76
N LEU A 461 2.67 16.88 -25.70
CA LEU A 461 1.47 16.22 -25.20
C LEU A 461 0.53 17.20 -24.49
N ARG A 462 1.05 18.25 -23.82
CA ARG A 462 0.23 19.35 -23.29
C ARG A 462 -0.55 20.08 -24.37
N ALA A 463 0.06 20.34 -25.53
CA ALA A 463 -0.62 20.96 -26.66
C ALA A 463 -1.74 20.07 -27.23
N LEU A 464 -1.49 18.76 -27.32
CA LEU A 464 -2.51 17.79 -27.73
C LEU A 464 -3.65 17.69 -26.71
N ASP A 465 -3.34 17.71 -25.41
CA ASP A 465 -4.34 17.69 -24.33
C ASP A 465 -5.26 18.91 -24.35
N ALA A 466 -4.71 20.10 -24.63
CA ALA A 466 -5.53 21.31 -24.76
C ALA A 466 -6.62 21.17 -25.83
N SER A 467 -6.31 20.45 -26.91
CA SER A 467 -7.18 20.26 -28.07
C SER A 467 -8.15 19.08 -27.89
N LEU A 468 -7.65 17.91 -27.47
CA LEU A 468 -8.39 16.64 -27.41
C LEU A 468 -8.90 16.27 -26.01
N LYS A 469 -8.57 17.07 -24.99
CA LYS A 469 -8.91 16.81 -23.57
C LYS A 469 -8.47 15.41 -23.11
N LEU A 470 -7.24 15.03 -23.47
CA LEU A 470 -6.65 13.71 -23.22
C LEU A 470 -6.71 13.28 -21.75
N HIS A 471 -6.43 14.19 -20.81
CA HIS A 471 -6.53 13.92 -19.38
C HIS A 471 -7.94 13.47 -18.99
N ARG A 472 -8.96 14.22 -19.44
CA ARG A 472 -10.36 13.92 -19.15
C ARG A 472 -10.80 12.64 -19.82
N MET A 473 -10.36 12.40 -21.06
CA MET A 473 -10.64 11.18 -21.80
C MET A 473 -10.09 9.95 -21.06
N ILE A 474 -8.79 9.93 -20.76
CA ILE A 474 -8.15 8.80 -20.08
C ILE A 474 -8.77 8.57 -18.69
N ALA A 475 -8.88 9.61 -17.86
CA ALA A 475 -9.46 9.48 -16.52
C ALA A 475 -10.91 9.00 -16.58
N GLY A 476 -11.70 9.51 -17.54
CA GLY A 476 -13.07 9.10 -17.80
C GLY A 476 -13.18 7.63 -18.19
N THR A 477 -12.37 7.18 -19.16
CA THR A 477 -12.37 5.79 -19.62
C THR A 477 -11.91 4.82 -18.54
N VAL A 478 -10.87 5.16 -17.76
CA VAL A 478 -10.41 4.32 -16.64
C VAL A 478 -11.48 4.21 -15.55
N LYS A 479 -12.12 5.32 -15.18
CA LYS A 479 -13.21 5.33 -14.21
C LYS A 479 -14.37 4.47 -14.69
N GLU A 480 -14.77 4.63 -15.96
CA GLU A 480 -15.88 3.88 -16.52
C GLU A 480 -15.57 2.39 -16.64
N ALA A 481 -14.31 2.04 -16.96
CA ALA A 481 -13.89 0.65 -17.01
C ALA A 481 -13.93 -0.01 -15.63
N ARG A 482 -13.47 0.69 -14.59
CA ARG A 482 -13.56 0.21 -13.20
C ARG A 482 -15.01 0.02 -12.76
N ARG A 483 -15.88 0.99 -13.07
CA ARG A 483 -17.32 0.90 -12.76
C ARG A 483 -17.97 -0.29 -13.47
N ALA A 484 -17.74 -0.45 -14.77
CA ALA A 484 -18.30 -1.55 -15.56
C ALA A 484 -17.83 -2.92 -15.04
N VAL A 485 -16.56 -3.04 -14.63
CA VAL A 485 -16.04 -4.28 -14.04
C VAL A 485 -16.62 -4.53 -12.65
N SER A 486 -16.77 -3.49 -11.82
CA SER A 486 -17.40 -3.58 -10.50
C SER A 486 -18.84 -4.06 -10.60
N GLU A 487 -19.62 -3.50 -11.52
CA GLU A 487 -21.02 -3.87 -11.78
C GLU A 487 -21.13 -5.33 -12.28
N GLU A 488 -20.28 -5.75 -13.21
CA GLU A 488 -20.33 -7.09 -13.82
C GLU A 488 -19.85 -8.20 -12.86
N LEU A 489 -18.83 -7.93 -12.05
CA LEU A 489 -18.26 -8.89 -11.11
C LEU A 489 -18.91 -8.82 -9.72
N LYS A 490 -19.73 -7.79 -9.44
CA LYS A 490 -20.28 -7.50 -8.11
C LYS A 490 -19.21 -7.37 -7.03
N VAL A 491 -18.06 -6.82 -7.40
CA VAL A 491 -16.92 -6.56 -6.51
C VAL A 491 -16.83 -5.05 -6.28
N ALA A 492 -16.64 -4.63 -5.03
CA ALA A 492 -16.49 -3.22 -4.68
C ALA A 492 -15.32 -2.56 -5.45
N GLU A 493 -15.49 -1.32 -5.91
CA GLU A 493 -14.47 -0.60 -6.69
C GLU A 493 -13.15 -0.45 -5.91
N GLU A 494 -13.20 -0.34 -4.58
CA GLU A 494 -12.02 -0.26 -3.71
C GLU A 494 -11.13 -1.50 -3.84
N VAL A 495 -11.75 -2.69 -3.88
CA VAL A 495 -11.02 -3.96 -4.02
C VAL A 495 -10.36 -4.06 -5.40
N LEU A 496 -11.04 -3.56 -6.44
CA LEU A 496 -10.49 -3.52 -7.80
C LEU A 496 -9.32 -2.54 -7.89
N ASN A 497 -9.40 -1.38 -7.23
CA ASN A 497 -8.33 -0.39 -7.20
C ASN A 497 -7.05 -0.92 -6.54
N ASP A 498 -7.18 -1.76 -5.51
CA ASP A 498 -6.05 -2.33 -4.80
C ASP A 498 -5.39 -3.50 -5.55
N LEU A 499 -6.18 -4.29 -6.29
CA LEU A 499 -5.70 -5.53 -6.92
C LEU A 499 -5.34 -5.38 -8.41
N LEU A 500 -6.03 -4.51 -9.15
CA LEU A 500 -5.91 -4.42 -10.61
C LEU A 500 -5.22 -3.13 -11.05
N ALA A 501 -4.31 -3.27 -12.02
CA ALA A 501 -3.68 -2.14 -12.67
C ALA A 501 -4.38 -1.86 -14.02
N CYS A 502 -4.59 -0.59 -14.33
CA CYS A 502 -5.21 -0.15 -15.58
C CYS A 502 -4.13 0.41 -16.52
N PHE A 503 -4.13 -0.06 -17.76
CA PHE A 503 -3.21 0.38 -18.80
C PHE A 503 -4.01 0.94 -19.98
N VAL A 504 -3.54 2.05 -20.54
CA VAL A 504 -4.19 2.74 -21.65
C VAL A 504 -3.36 2.63 -22.92
N SER A 505 -4.02 2.63 -24.08
CA SER A 505 -3.36 2.45 -25.37
C SER A 505 -2.38 3.57 -25.67
N TRP A 506 -1.12 3.17 -25.84
CA TRP A 506 0.00 4.09 -25.95
C TRP A 506 1.07 3.50 -26.86
N ASP A 507 1.56 4.33 -27.77
CA ASP A 507 2.74 4.01 -28.56
C ASP A 507 4.00 4.37 -27.75
N ILE A 508 4.61 3.33 -27.17
CA ILE A 508 5.76 3.47 -26.28
C ILE A 508 6.96 4.09 -27.01
N LYS A 509 7.17 3.73 -28.28
CA LYS A 509 8.34 4.20 -29.06
C LYS A 509 8.25 5.68 -29.39
N THR A 510 7.07 6.16 -29.74
CA THR A 510 6.85 7.54 -30.16
C THR A 510 6.29 8.44 -29.05
N ASN A 511 6.13 7.87 -27.85
CA ASN A 511 5.54 8.47 -26.66
C ASN A 511 4.23 9.22 -26.95
N GLN A 512 3.26 8.51 -27.53
CA GLN A 512 1.97 9.09 -27.94
C GLN A 512 0.78 8.22 -27.55
N PRO A 513 -0.35 8.81 -27.12
CA PRO A 513 -1.58 8.06 -26.91
C PRO A 513 -2.10 7.52 -28.24
N ARG A 514 -2.61 6.28 -28.23
CA ARG A 514 -3.32 5.72 -29.39
C ARG A 514 -4.80 6.01 -29.26
N ILE A 515 -5.28 6.89 -30.13
CA ILE A 515 -6.63 7.44 -30.12
C ILE A 515 -7.30 7.08 -31.44
N MET A 516 -8.58 6.76 -31.37
CA MET A 516 -9.48 6.61 -32.50
C MET A 516 -10.36 7.85 -32.57
N VAL A 517 -10.58 8.36 -33.78
CA VAL A 517 -11.48 9.47 -34.04
C VAL A 517 -12.59 8.96 -34.95
N ASP A 518 -13.83 9.07 -34.49
CA ASP A 518 -15.01 8.85 -35.32
C ASP A 518 -15.69 10.19 -35.66
N PHE A 519 -16.82 10.15 -36.38
CA PHE A 519 -17.53 11.37 -36.79
C PHE A 519 -18.12 12.19 -35.63
N THR A 520 -18.18 11.61 -34.43
CA THR A 520 -18.90 12.15 -33.27
C THR A 520 -17.98 12.42 -32.07
N ASP A 521 -16.93 11.62 -31.87
CA ASP A 521 -16.08 11.68 -30.70
C ASP A 521 -14.66 11.14 -30.95
N SER A 522 -13.76 11.46 -30.01
CA SER A 522 -12.42 10.86 -29.91
C SER A 522 -12.34 9.98 -28.67
N TYR A 523 -11.76 8.79 -28.80
CA TYR A 523 -11.67 7.81 -27.72
C TYR A 523 -10.38 6.98 -27.78
N LEU A 524 -10.00 6.33 -26.67
CA LEU A 524 -8.82 5.49 -26.64
C LEU A 524 -9.02 4.24 -27.50
N ALA A 525 -7.97 3.76 -28.18
CA ALA A 525 -8.08 2.52 -28.95
C ALA A 525 -8.41 1.31 -28.05
N SER A 526 -7.72 1.20 -26.92
CA SER A 526 -7.88 0.09 -25.98
C SER A 526 -7.55 0.47 -24.54
N ILE A 527 -8.17 -0.26 -23.60
CA ILE A 527 -7.80 -0.30 -22.19
C ILE A 527 -7.53 -1.77 -21.80
N TRP A 528 -6.50 -2.00 -20.98
CA TRP A 528 -6.19 -3.31 -20.43
C TRP A 528 -6.27 -3.28 -18.91
N MET A 529 -6.84 -4.34 -18.34
CA MET A 529 -6.68 -4.65 -16.92
C MET A 529 -5.70 -5.81 -16.77
N ALA A 530 -4.75 -5.67 -15.85
CA ALA A 530 -3.68 -6.65 -15.67
C ALA A 530 -3.31 -6.84 -14.20
#